data_AF-A0A9D6MJ06-F1
#
_entry.id   AF-A0A9D6MJ06-F1
#
_cell.length_a   1.000
_cell.length_b   1.000
_cell.length_c   1.000
_cell.angle_alpha   90.00
_cell.angle_beta   90.00
_cell.angle_gamma   90.00
#
_symmetry.space_group_name_H-M   'P 1'
#
loop_
_entity.id
_entity.type
_entity.pdbx_description
1 polymer ?
#
loop_
_entity_poly.entity_id
_entity_poly.type
_entity_poly.pdbx_seq_one_letter_code
_entity_poly.pdbx_strand_id
1 'polypeptide(L)'
;MAGVRAALAVVALTVTIGLPRFAARTPDSYGYVQLARYLRGEVGREELVTPYAYRVLTPFIAAHLPWRDPSLSLALINVLCTIAAYLLFMRYLRRLLPSRAAVNLGMLIAVVSFPTFAYSSEVLTDPAGFLALIAASSLLLEERPYAFSATVSLGILARDSVVVMVAVFLLYQALRERRMRGPWPWITSLVVALPPLVTLLAVRRYFSDLPNVTGMPSLHQVWSNLRNPLRCASVLLTVGPPGLLLVAGWRQRGRAAFAVLPRRELGLLAALTAVGVLFGLYSVVAFVMSGRYVWLTYPGLIPLAVVAGRDTFVARRLTTAANTLFGP
;
A
#
# COMPACT_ATOMS: atom_id res chain seq x y z
N MET A 1 7.42 28.04 3.43
CA MET A 1 6.88 28.01 2.04
C MET A 1 7.15 26.69 1.30
N ALA A 2 8.37 26.13 1.37
CA ALA A 2 8.73 24.95 0.57
C ALA A 2 7.86 23.68 0.82
N GLY A 3 7.41 23.46 2.06
CA GLY A 3 6.52 22.35 2.39
C GLY A 3 5.10 22.49 1.80
N VAL A 4 4.60 23.71 1.63
CA VAL A 4 3.27 23.98 1.06
C VAL A 4 3.27 23.67 -0.44
N ARG A 5 4.30 24.10 -1.16
CA ARG A 5 4.47 23.78 -2.59
C ARG A 5 4.48 22.28 -2.85
N ALA A 6 5.25 21.52 -2.07
CA ALA A 6 5.33 20.08 -2.22
C ALA A 6 3.97 19.39 -1.97
N ALA A 7 3.22 19.85 -0.95
CA ALA A 7 1.89 19.33 -0.66
C ALA A 7 0.88 19.63 -1.77
N LEU A 8 0.88 20.88 -2.28
CA LEU A 8 0.03 21.27 -3.41
C LEU A 8 0.36 20.47 -4.67
N ALA A 9 1.65 20.22 -4.95
CA ALA A 9 2.07 19.39 -6.07
C ALA A 9 1.57 17.95 -5.93
N VAL A 10 1.63 17.35 -4.73
CA VAL A 10 1.04 16.02 -4.47
C VAL A 10 -0.46 16.03 -4.76
N VAL A 11 -1.21 16.99 -4.22
CA VAL A 11 -2.66 17.10 -4.44
C VAL A 11 -2.97 17.24 -5.93
N ALA A 12 -2.36 18.21 -6.60
CA ALA A 12 -2.62 18.52 -8.00
C ALA A 12 -2.29 17.33 -8.91
N LEU A 13 -1.14 16.70 -8.72
CA LEU A 13 -0.72 15.55 -9.53
C LEU A 13 -1.58 14.32 -9.26
N THR A 14 -1.89 13.99 -8.00
CA THR A 14 -2.75 12.85 -7.68
C THR A 14 -4.14 13.00 -8.29
N VAL A 15 -4.76 14.19 -8.17
CA VAL A 15 -6.06 14.47 -8.78
C VAL A 15 -5.98 14.36 -10.29
N THR A 16 -4.99 15.03 -10.92
CA THR A 16 -4.87 15.07 -12.39
C THR A 16 -4.62 13.69 -12.98
N ILE A 17 -3.75 12.88 -12.34
CA ILE A 17 -3.40 11.53 -12.81
C ILE A 17 -4.55 10.55 -12.58
N GLY A 18 -5.29 10.66 -11.47
CA GLY A 18 -6.42 9.79 -11.17
C GLY A 18 -7.69 10.14 -11.97
N LEU A 19 -7.88 11.41 -12.34
CA LEU A 19 -9.11 11.92 -12.94
C LEU A 19 -9.68 11.09 -14.11
N PRO A 20 -8.87 10.57 -15.07
CA PRO A 20 -9.39 9.74 -16.16
C PRO A 20 -10.13 8.47 -15.71
N ARG A 21 -9.93 8.02 -14.47
CA ARG A 21 -10.57 6.84 -13.88
C ARG A 21 -11.43 7.20 -12.67
N PHE A 22 -11.83 8.46 -12.53
CA PHE A 22 -12.67 8.88 -11.40
C PHE A 22 -14.01 8.15 -11.42
N ALA A 23 -14.32 7.47 -10.31
CA ALA A 23 -15.50 6.62 -10.16
C ALA A 23 -15.65 5.50 -11.20
N ALA A 24 -14.56 5.11 -11.88
CA ALA A 24 -14.56 3.95 -12.75
C ALA A 24 -14.82 2.68 -11.94
N ARG A 25 -15.69 1.82 -12.48
CA ARG A 25 -16.10 0.55 -11.86
C ARG A 25 -15.30 -0.61 -12.41
N THR A 26 -14.96 -1.52 -11.53
CA THR A 26 -14.37 -2.83 -11.82
C THR A 26 -15.32 -3.92 -11.32
N PRO A 27 -15.10 -5.21 -11.64
CA PRO A 27 -15.92 -6.29 -11.10
C PRO A 27 -16.03 -6.26 -9.56
N ASP A 28 -14.95 -5.89 -8.87
CA ASP A 28 -14.90 -5.78 -7.41
C ASP A 28 -15.76 -4.63 -6.88
N SER A 29 -15.99 -3.58 -7.68
CA SER A 29 -16.73 -2.38 -7.27
C SER A 29 -18.15 -2.69 -6.86
N TYR A 30 -18.79 -3.67 -7.49
CA TYR A 30 -20.14 -4.11 -7.14
C TYR A 30 -20.25 -4.49 -5.66
N GLY A 31 -19.29 -5.28 -5.15
CA GLY A 31 -19.31 -5.73 -3.76
C GLY A 31 -19.20 -4.59 -2.75
N TYR A 32 -18.38 -3.58 -3.01
CA TYR A 32 -18.26 -2.43 -2.10
C TYR A 32 -19.46 -1.49 -2.16
N VAL A 33 -20.03 -1.29 -3.35
CA VAL A 33 -21.24 -0.49 -3.52
C VAL A 33 -22.40 -1.16 -2.80
N GLN A 34 -22.58 -2.47 -2.94
CA GLN A 34 -23.64 -3.18 -2.22
C GLN A 34 -23.43 -3.17 -0.71
N LEU A 35 -22.18 -3.28 -0.23
CA LEU A 35 -21.91 -3.12 1.20
C LEU A 35 -22.29 -1.72 1.70
N ALA A 36 -22.01 -0.65 0.94
CA ALA A 36 -22.42 0.70 1.31
C ALA A 36 -23.95 0.86 1.30
N ARG A 37 -24.66 0.28 0.33
CA ARG A 37 -26.13 0.30 0.25
C ARG A 37 -26.79 -0.49 1.38
N TYR A 38 -26.21 -1.64 1.74
CA TYR A 38 -26.65 -2.43 2.90
C TYR A 38 -26.53 -1.62 4.20
N LEU A 39 -25.41 -0.89 4.38
CA LEU A 39 -25.20 -0.02 5.54
C LEU A 39 -26.14 1.18 5.57
N ARG A 40 -26.76 1.55 4.45
CA ARG A 40 -27.85 2.54 4.36
C ARG A 40 -29.24 1.94 4.57
N GLY A 41 -29.36 0.62 4.64
CA GLY A 41 -30.65 -0.09 4.68
C GLY A 41 -31.38 -0.15 3.34
N GLU A 42 -30.68 0.07 2.21
CA GLU A 42 -31.28 0.07 0.87
C GLU A 42 -31.41 -1.35 0.26
N VAL A 43 -30.58 -2.29 0.72
CA VAL A 43 -30.54 -3.68 0.21
C VAL A 43 -30.38 -4.65 1.38
N GLY A 44 -30.82 -5.90 1.17
CA GLY A 44 -30.68 -6.97 2.15
C GLY A 44 -29.27 -7.55 2.24
N ARG A 45 -29.05 -8.38 3.26
CA ARG A 45 -27.75 -9.03 3.52
C ARG A 45 -27.38 -10.04 2.43
N GLU A 46 -28.37 -10.64 1.80
CA GLU A 46 -28.27 -11.60 0.71
C GLU A 46 -27.62 -11.05 -0.56
N GLU A 47 -27.56 -9.72 -0.72
CA GLU A 47 -26.84 -9.07 -1.83
C GLU A 47 -25.33 -8.95 -1.58
N LEU A 48 -24.85 -9.29 -0.38
CA LEU A 48 -23.44 -9.19 0.00
C LEU A 48 -22.65 -10.43 -0.39
N VAL A 49 -21.38 -10.22 -0.76
CA VAL A 49 -20.47 -11.28 -1.18
C VAL A 49 -19.10 -11.10 -0.53
N THR A 50 -18.47 -12.19 -0.10
CA THR A 50 -17.10 -12.17 0.43
C THR A 50 -16.08 -12.41 -0.70
N PRO A 51 -14.89 -11.78 -0.66
CA PRO A 51 -14.29 -11.06 0.48
C PRO A 51 -14.67 -9.57 0.59
N TYR A 52 -15.49 -9.03 -0.30
CA TYR A 52 -15.80 -7.59 -0.35
C TYR A 52 -16.50 -7.10 0.92
N ALA A 53 -17.40 -7.92 1.47
CA ALA A 53 -18.10 -7.64 2.74
C ALA A 53 -17.16 -7.47 3.94
N TYR A 54 -15.94 -8.03 3.91
CA TYR A 54 -14.98 -7.87 5.01
C TYR A 54 -14.41 -6.45 5.11
N ARG A 55 -14.53 -5.64 4.05
CA ARG A 55 -13.89 -4.32 3.94
C ARG A 55 -14.86 -3.23 4.34
N VAL A 56 -15.30 -3.26 5.60
CA VAL A 56 -16.41 -2.46 6.14
C VAL A 56 -16.10 -0.95 6.22
N LEU A 57 -14.87 -0.55 6.53
CA LEU A 57 -14.56 0.83 6.91
C LEU A 57 -14.83 1.84 5.78
N THR A 58 -14.35 1.58 4.56
CA THR A 58 -14.53 2.53 3.44
C THR A 58 -16.00 2.61 3.00
N PRO A 59 -16.73 1.50 2.80
CA PRO A 59 -18.16 1.52 2.50
C PRO A 59 -19.00 2.12 3.63
N PHE A 60 -18.60 1.96 4.90
CA PHE A 60 -19.27 2.62 6.03
C PHE A 60 -19.15 4.13 5.94
N ILE A 61 -17.96 4.68 5.69
CA ILE A 61 -17.80 6.13 5.48
C ILE A 61 -18.61 6.58 4.26
N ALA A 62 -18.57 5.81 3.16
CA ALA A 62 -19.32 6.13 1.94
C ALA A 62 -20.84 6.16 2.14
N ALA A 63 -21.37 5.26 2.99
CA ALA A 63 -22.78 5.17 3.32
C ALA A 63 -23.30 6.44 4.00
N HIS A 64 -22.46 7.12 4.79
CA HIS A 64 -22.81 8.32 5.55
C HIS A 64 -22.59 9.65 4.80
N LEU A 65 -22.03 9.59 3.59
CA LEU A 65 -21.89 10.76 2.73
C LEU A 65 -23.21 11.04 1.98
N PRO A 66 -23.52 12.33 1.70
CA PRO A 66 -24.85 12.74 1.21
C PRO A 66 -25.15 12.35 -0.25
N TRP A 67 -24.20 11.75 -0.98
CA TRP A 67 -24.41 11.36 -2.37
C TRP A 67 -25.27 10.11 -2.50
N ARG A 68 -26.26 10.17 -3.39
CA ARG A 68 -27.16 9.04 -3.67
C ARG A 68 -26.40 7.82 -4.21
N ASP A 69 -25.46 7.99 -5.13
CA ASP A 69 -24.61 6.89 -5.64
C ASP A 69 -23.37 6.70 -4.73
N PRO A 70 -23.25 5.56 -4.02
CA PRO A 70 -22.06 5.26 -3.20
C PRO A 70 -20.75 5.23 -4.00
N SER A 71 -20.81 5.02 -5.33
CA SER A 71 -19.63 5.02 -6.20
C SER A 71 -18.86 6.34 -6.15
N LEU A 72 -19.58 7.47 -6.14
CA LEU A 72 -18.98 8.80 -6.05
C LEU A 72 -18.32 9.02 -4.69
N SER A 73 -19.01 8.61 -3.62
CA SER A 73 -18.48 8.64 -2.26
C SER A 73 -17.20 7.81 -2.14
N LEU A 74 -17.19 6.58 -2.63
CA LEU A 74 -16.03 5.68 -2.62
C LEU A 74 -14.85 6.25 -3.42
N ALA A 75 -15.11 6.78 -4.62
CA ALA A 75 -14.08 7.41 -5.45
C ALA A 75 -13.45 8.64 -4.76
N LEU A 76 -14.28 9.50 -4.15
CA LEU A 76 -13.79 10.65 -3.40
C LEU A 76 -12.95 10.23 -2.19
N ILE A 77 -13.44 9.27 -1.39
CA ILE A 77 -12.69 8.72 -0.25
C ILE A 77 -11.34 8.18 -0.71
N ASN A 78 -11.31 7.47 -1.84
CA ASN A 78 -10.08 6.92 -2.40
C ASN A 78 -9.07 8.01 -2.79
N VAL A 79 -9.51 9.07 -3.47
CA VAL A 79 -8.63 10.20 -3.81
C VAL A 79 -8.07 10.85 -2.55
N LEU A 80 -8.91 11.09 -1.55
CA LEU A 80 -8.50 11.67 -0.26
C LEU A 80 -7.51 10.75 0.48
N CYS A 81 -7.76 9.44 0.50
CA CYS A 81 -6.85 8.46 1.09
C CYS A 81 -5.52 8.40 0.36
N THR A 82 -5.49 8.45 -0.99
CA THR A 82 -4.24 8.49 -1.75
C THR A 82 -3.45 9.75 -1.47
N ILE A 83 -4.10 10.92 -1.46
CA ILE A 83 -3.45 12.19 -1.11
C ILE A 83 -2.87 12.12 0.30
N ALA A 84 -3.65 11.69 1.29
CA ALA A 84 -3.20 11.53 2.66
C ALA A 84 -2.02 10.54 2.77
N ALA A 85 -2.08 9.43 2.03
CA ALA A 85 -1.03 8.42 1.99
C ALA A 85 0.27 9.04 1.45
N TYR A 86 0.21 9.83 0.37
CA TYR A 86 1.38 10.48 -0.22
C TYR A 86 1.94 11.63 0.63
N LEU A 87 1.10 12.41 1.30
CA LEU A 87 1.58 13.42 2.25
C LEU A 87 2.29 12.76 3.45
N LEU A 88 1.75 11.65 3.96
CA LEU A 88 2.39 10.87 5.01
C LEU A 88 3.65 10.18 4.50
N PHE A 89 3.63 9.65 3.28
CA PHE A 89 4.77 8.99 2.65
C PHE A 89 5.92 9.98 2.45
N MET A 90 5.65 11.23 2.11
CA MET A 90 6.67 12.28 2.06
C MET A 90 7.37 12.47 3.41
N ARG A 91 6.62 12.45 4.52
CA ARG A 91 7.21 12.52 5.88
C ARG A 91 8.01 11.26 6.21
N TYR A 92 7.50 10.09 5.83
CA TYR A 92 8.19 8.81 5.95
C TYR A 92 9.53 8.81 5.19
N LEU A 93 9.54 9.25 3.94
CA LEU A 93 10.74 9.37 3.11
C LEU A 93 11.76 10.35 3.69
N ARG A 94 11.33 11.48 4.27
CA ARG A 94 12.24 12.45 4.91
C ARG A 94 13.02 11.86 6.09
N ARG A 95 12.51 10.82 6.74
CA ARG A 95 13.23 10.14 7.83
C ARG A 95 14.22 9.09 7.33
N LEU A 96 14.00 8.55 6.13
CA LEU A 96 14.80 7.47 5.58
C LEU A 96 15.89 7.96 4.61
N LEU A 97 15.59 9.02 3.86
CA LEU A 97 16.42 9.45 2.75
C LEU A 97 17.32 10.61 3.17
N PRO A 98 18.59 10.62 2.70
CA PRO A 98 19.61 11.53 3.21
C PRO A 98 19.46 12.98 2.71
N SER A 99 18.65 13.22 1.67
CA SER A 99 18.51 14.55 1.07
C SER A 99 17.09 14.82 0.58
N ARG A 100 16.76 16.11 0.50
CA ARG A 100 15.47 16.55 -0.03
C ARG A 100 15.26 16.15 -1.49
N ALA A 101 16.31 16.21 -2.30
CA ALA A 101 16.31 15.74 -3.68
C ALA A 101 15.93 14.24 -3.78
N ALA A 102 16.45 13.40 -2.88
CA ALA A 102 16.08 11.99 -2.81
C ALA A 102 14.60 11.81 -2.42
N VAL A 103 14.11 12.59 -1.45
CA VAL A 103 12.67 12.60 -1.09
C VAL A 103 11.81 12.98 -2.28
N ASN A 104 12.16 14.05 -2.99
CA ASN A 104 11.44 14.51 -4.17
C ASN A 104 11.42 13.44 -5.27
N LEU A 105 12.55 12.77 -5.53
CA LEU A 105 12.61 11.65 -6.48
C LEU A 105 11.70 10.50 -6.06
N GLY A 106 11.72 10.10 -4.78
CA GLY A 106 10.84 9.06 -4.26
C GLY A 106 9.36 9.43 -4.39
N MET A 107 9.01 10.69 -4.11
CA MET A 107 7.64 11.20 -4.29
C MET A 107 7.22 11.24 -5.76
N LEU A 108 8.12 11.61 -6.68
CA LEU A 108 7.83 11.59 -8.12
C LEU A 108 7.49 10.16 -8.58
N ILE A 109 8.31 9.18 -8.19
CA ILE A 109 8.10 7.77 -8.51
C ILE A 109 6.76 7.29 -7.96
N ALA A 110 6.42 7.63 -6.72
CA ALA A 110 5.16 7.23 -6.11
C ALA A 110 3.95 7.87 -6.81
N VAL A 111 3.95 9.19 -7.00
CA VAL A 111 2.79 9.92 -7.51
C VAL A 111 2.54 9.63 -8.99
N VAL A 112 3.57 9.52 -9.83
CA VAL A 112 3.44 9.25 -11.27
C VAL A 112 3.29 7.75 -11.59
N SER A 113 3.20 6.91 -10.55
CA SER A 113 3.11 5.47 -10.71
C SER A 113 1.79 5.00 -11.32
N PHE A 114 1.82 3.79 -11.90
CA PHE A 114 0.62 3.14 -12.43
C PHE A 114 -0.49 2.97 -11.36
N PRO A 115 -0.22 2.59 -10.10
CA PRO A 115 -1.25 2.57 -9.06
C PRO A 115 -1.98 3.89 -8.84
N THR A 116 -1.30 5.05 -8.94
CA THR A 116 -2.00 6.34 -8.86
C THR A 116 -2.99 6.49 -10.00
N PHE A 117 -2.56 6.23 -11.23
CA PHE A 117 -3.44 6.32 -12.40
C PHE A 117 -4.59 5.31 -12.33
N ALA A 118 -4.28 4.07 -11.96
CA ALA A 118 -5.21 2.96 -12.08
C ALA A 118 -6.17 2.85 -10.89
N TYR A 119 -5.77 3.20 -9.67
CA TYR A 119 -6.53 2.82 -8.46
C TYR A 119 -6.86 3.98 -7.52
N SER A 120 -6.28 5.17 -7.70
CA SER A 120 -6.45 6.28 -6.74
C SER A 120 -7.87 6.84 -6.68
N SER A 121 -8.66 6.66 -7.73
CA SER A 121 -10.00 7.24 -7.85
C SER A 121 -11.07 6.24 -8.31
N GLU A 122 -10.72 4.97 -8.48
CA GLU A 122 -11.68 3.92 -8.82
C GLU A 122 -12.57 3.58 -7.64
N VAL A 123 -13.69 2.90 -7.90
CA VAL A 123 -14.60 2.41 -6.86
C VAL A 123 -14.03 1.13 -6.23
N LEU A 124 -12.98 1.29 -5.43
CA LEU A 124 -12.23 0.22 -4.74
C LEU A 124 -12.05 0.57 -3.25
N THR A 125 -11.33 -0.26 -2.49
CA THR A 125 -10.87 0.10 -1.13
C THR A 125 -9.34 0.11 -1.00
N ASP A 126 -8.65 -0.10 -2.13
CA ASP A 126 -7.21 -0.21 -2.23
C ASP A 126 -6.46 1.00 -1.65
N PRO A 127 -6.83 2.26 -1.95
CA PRO A 127 -6.20 3.46 -1.39
C PRO A 127 -6.30 3.60 0.13
N ALA A 128 -7.44 3.24 0.73
CA ALA A 128 -7.60 3.27 2.19
C ALA A 128 -6.66 2.25 2.86
N GLY A 129 -6.55 1.05 2.29
CA GLY A 129 -5.55 0.06 2.70
C GLY A 129 -4.12 0.59 2.56
N PHE A 130 -3.80 1.25 1.43
CA PHE A 130 -2.49 1.85 1.18
C PHE A 130 -2.14 2.96 2.19
N LEU A 131 -3.09 3.82 2.56
CA LEU A 131 -2.92 4.79 3.63
C LEU A 131 -2.58 4.10 4.96
N ALA A 132 -3.32 3.06 5.34
CA ALA A 132 -3.07 2.32 6.57
C ALA A 132 -1.67 1.66 6.57
N LEU A 133 -1.20 1.16 5.42
CA LEU A 133 0.14 0.60 5.27
C LEU A 133 1.23 1.63 5.49
N ILE A 134 1.13 2.80 4.85
CA ILE A 134 2.11 3.89 5.00
C ILE A 134 2.13 4.40 6.45
N ALA A 135 0.95 4.52 7.07
CA ALA A 135 0.84 4.90 8.48
C ALA A 135 1.47 3.86 9.41
N ALA A 136 1.17 2.58 9.21
CA ALA A 136 1.75 1.48 9.97
C ALA A 136 3.28 1.42 9.81
N SER A 137 3.81 1.54 8.58
CA SER A 137 5.26 1.61 8.34
C SER A 137 5.90 2.80 9.06
N SER A 138 5.24 3.96 9.06
CA SER A 138 5.72 5.16 9.77
C SER A 138 5.77 4.95 11.28
N LEU A 139 4.76 4.28 11.86
CA LEU A 139 4.70 3.98 13.29
C LEU A 139 5.74 2.94 13.73
N LEU A 140 6.09 2.00 12.84
CA LEU A 140 7.22 1.08 13.08
C LEU A 140 8.57 1.81 13.10
N LEU A 141 8.76 2.82 12.25
CA LEU A 141 9.93 3.71 12.33
C LEU A 141 9.93 4.55 13.62
N GLU A 142 8.77 4.96 14.11
CA GLU A 142 8.64 5.72 15.36
C GLU A 142 8.73 4.86 16.64
N GLU A 143 8.84 3.54 16.52
CA GLU A 143 8.77 2.62 17.66
C GLU A 143 7.49 2.77 18.49
N ARG A 144 6.35 2.97 17.82
CA ARG A 144 5.03 3.08 18.45
C ARG A 144 4.18 1.83 18.19
N PRO A 145 4.50 0.68 18.82
CA PRO A 145 3.93 -0.61 18.45
C PRO A 145 2.43 -0.71 18.74
N TYR A 146 1.93 -0.07 19.79
CA TYR A 146 0.49 -0.07 20.10
C TYR A 146 -0.32 0.76 19.09
N ALA A 147 0.17 1.95 18.73
CA ALA A 147 -0.44 2.74 17.66
C ALA A 147 -0.39 2.01 16.32
N PHE A 148 0.70 1.30 16.04
CA PHE A 148 0.82 0.41 14.88
C PHE A 148 -0.27 -0.67 14.92
N SER A 149 -0.44 -1.38 16.04
CA SER A 149 -1.46 -2.42 16.22
C SER A 149 -2.88 -1.89 15.97
N ALA A 150 -3.22 -0.73 16.54
CA ALA A 150 -4.49 -0.05 16.31
C ALA A 150 -4.68 0.34 14.83
N THR A 151 -3.64 0.89 14.20
CA THR A 151 -3.66 1.30 12.79
C THR A 151 -3.85 0.10 11.86
N VAL A 152 -3.17 -1.02 12.11
CA VAL A 152 -3.34 -2.25 11.31
C VAL A 152 -4.73 -2.85 11.53
N SER A 153 -5.26 -2.82 12.76
CA SER A 153 -6.62 -3.28 13.06
C SER A 153 -7.67 -2.48 12.27
N LEU A 154 -7.60 -1.16 12.31
CA LEU A 154 -8.46 -0.28 11.49
C LEU A 154 -8.22 -0.48 10.00
N GLY A 155 -6.96 -0.66 9.59
CA GLY A 155 -6.57 -0.92 8.21
C GLY A 155 -7.16 -2.21 7.66
N ILE A 156 -7.28 -3.27 8.46
CA ILE A 156 -7.94 -4.53 8.08
C ILE A 156 -9.42 -4.31 7.76
N LEU A 157 -10.10 -3.42 8.50
CA LEU A 157 -11.48 -3.04 8.20
C LEU A 157 -11.61 -2.28 6.88
N ALA A 158 -10.59 -1.54 6.43
CA ALA A 158 -10.57 -0.94 5.08
C ALA A 158 -10.18 -1.96 4.00
N ARG A 159 -9.19 -2.80 4.31
CA ARG A 159 -8.64 -3.80 3.40
C ARG A 159 -7.93 -4.90 4.18
N ASP A 160 -8.46 -6.12 4.06
CA ASP A 160 -7.95 -7.31 4.73
C ASP A 160 -6.45 -7.59 4.47
N SER A 161 -5.94 -7.25 3.29
CA SER A 161 -4.52 -7.39 2.96
C SER A 161 -3.59 -6.56 3.85
N VAL A 162 -4.08 -5.57 4.61
CA VAL A 162 -3.25 -4.83 5.58
C VAL A 162 -2.72 -5.73 6.69
N VAL A 163 -3.33 -6.91 6.91
CA VAL A 163 -2.82 -7.93 7.86
C VAL A 163 -1.37 -8.34 7.58
N VAL A 164 -0.89 -8.22 6.33
CA VAL A 164 0.52 -8.50 6.00
C VAL A 164 1.50 -7.66 6.83
N MET A 165 1.08 -6.52 7.37
CA MET A 165 1.90 -5.73 8.28
C MET A 165 2.24 -6.45 9.58
N VAL A 166 1.41 -7.40 10.04
CA VAL A 166 1.74 -8.27 11.17
C VAL A 166 3.00 -9.08 10.84
N ALA A 167 3.06 -9.67 9.63
CA ALA A 167 4.25 -10.40 9.18
C ALA A 167 5.47 -9.48 9.01
N VAL A 168 5.28 -8.26 8.47
CA VAL A 168 6.34 -7.25 8.40
C VAL A 168 6.88 -6.92 9.80
N PHE A 169 6.01 -6.71 10.77
CA PHE A 169 6.40 -6.41 12.15
C PHE A 169 7.22 -7.54 12.77
N LEU A 170 6.75 -8.79 12.66
CA LEU A 170 7.47 -9.94 13.20
C LEU A 170 8.84 -10.13 12.53
N LEU A 171 8.90 -10.01 11.19
CA LEU A 171 10.16 -10.11 10.45
C LEU A 171 11.11 -8.95 10.81
N TYR A 172 10.61 -7.73 10.92
CA TYR A 172 11.40 -6.57 11.32
C TYR A 172 11.97 -6.73 12.73
N GLN A 173 11.18 -7.25 13.68
CA GLN A 173 11.64 -7.56 15.03
C GLN A 173 12.76 -8.62 15.02
N ALA A 174 12.59 -9.69 14.23
CA ALA A 174 13.61 -10.73 14.06
C ALA A 174 14.92 -10.19 13.43
N LEU A 175 14.81 -9.33 12.41
CA LEU A 175 15.99 -8.74 11.74
C LEU A 175 16.75 -7.73 12.61
N ARG A 176 16.10 -7.18 13.64
CA ARG A 176 16.71 -6.23 14.58
C ARG A 176 17.62 -6.92 15.62
N GLU A 177 17.71 -8.24 15.62
CA GLU A 177 18.22 -9.00 16.77
C GLU A 177 19.73 -8.90 17.05
N ARG A 178 20.02 -8.09 18.09
CA ARG A 178 20.85 -8.51 19.24
C ARG A 178 20.05 -8.57 20.56
N ARG A 179 18.72 -8.37 20.53
CA ARG A 179 17.89 -8.07 21.73
C ARG A 179 16.81 -9.10 22.09
N MET A 180 16.56 -10.15 21.30
CA MET A 180 15.58 -11.20 21.64
C MET A 180 16.18 -12.31 22.54
N ARG A 181 16.99 -11.91 23.51
CA ARG A 181 17.39 -12.80 24.60
C ARG A 181 16.36 -12.67 25.72
N GLY A 182 15.47 -13.65 25.83
CA GLY A 182 14.43 -13.73 26.88
C GLY A 182 12.99 -13.72 26.35
N PRO A 183 11.99 -14.03 27.19
CA PRO A 183 10.59 -14.21 26.78
C PRO A 183 9.83 -12.88 26.55
N TRP A 184 10.25 -11.79 27.19
CA TRP A 184 9.54 -10.50 27.14
C TRP A 184 9.36 -9.91 25.73
N PRO A 185 10.39 -9.87 24.87
CA PRO A 185 10.24 -9.44 23.48
C PRO A 185 9.21 -10.25 22.68
N TRP A 186 9.09 -11.55 22.93
CA TRP A 186 8.09 -12.42 22.31
C TRP A 186 6.68 -12.10 22.79
N ILE A 187 6.50 -11.91 24.09
CA ILE A 187 5.20 -11.54 24.67
C ILE A 187 4.74 -10.18 24.15
N THR A 188 5.63 -9.18 24.12
CA THR A 188 5.29 -7.87 23.55
C THR A 188 4.91 -7.97 22.07
N SER A 189 5.61 -8.80 21.29
CA SER A 189 5.28 -9.03 19.88
C SER A 189 3.92 -9.71 19.71
N LEU A 190 3.58 -10.65 20.58
CA LEU A 190 2.27 -11.30 20.61
C LEU A 190 1.15 -10.32 20.95
N VAL A 191 1.33 -9.50 22.00
CA VAL A 191 0.35 -8.47 22.42
C VAL A 191 0.09 -7.46 21.30
N VAL A 192 1.13 -7.10 20.53
CA VAL A 192 1.01 -6.15 19.41
C VAL A 192 0.34 -6.79 18.19
N ALA A 193 0.61 -8.08 17.93
CA ALA A 193 0.05 -8.80 16.80
C ALA A 193 -1.41 -9.25 17.02
N LEU A 194 -1.83 -9.45 18.28
CA LEU A 194 -3.12 -10.04 18.60
C LEU A 194 -4.33 -9.19 18.15
N PRO A 195 -4.42 -7.87 18.38
CA PRO A 195 -5.60 -7.08 18.00
C PRO A 195 -5.89 -7.09 16.48
N PRO A 196 -4.90 -6.93 15.58
CA PRO A 196 -5.12 -7.11 14.15
C PRO A 196 -5.68 -8.49 13.77
N LEU A 197 -5.14 -9.55 14.37
CA LEU A 197 -5.58 -10.92 14.10
C LEU A 197 -7.01 -11.16 14.59
N VAL A 198 -7.34 -10.68 15.80
CA VAL A 198 -8.70 -10.73 16.34
C VAL A 198 -9.65 -9.95 15.44
N THR A 199 -9.25 -8.77 14.96
CA THR A 199 -10.07 -7.97 14.03
C THR A 199 -10.36 -8.71 12.73
N LEU A 200 -9.33 -9.32 12.12
CA LEU A 200 -9.50 -10.13 10.91
C LEU A 200 -10.47 -11.30 11.13
N LEU A 201 -10.28 -12.04 12.23
CA LEU A 201 -11.11 -13.20 12.56
C LEU A 201 -12.55 -12.79 12.90
N ALA A 202 -12.74 -11.70 13.64
CA ALA A 202 -14.05 -11.18 14.01
C ALA A 202 -14.87 -10.80 12.79
N VAL A 203 -14.29 -10.05 11.84
CA VAL A 203 -14.97 -9.67 10.60
C VAL A 203 -15.30 -10.89 9.74
N ARG A 204 -14.38 -11.85 9.61
CA ARG A 204 -14.62 -13.09 8.86
C ARG A 204 -15.71 -13.94 9.51
N ARG A 205 -15.74 -14.01 10.84
CA ARG A 205 -16.76 -14.73 11.59
C ARG A 205 -18.14 -14.06 11.47
N TYR A 206 -18.19 -12.73 11.44
CA TYR A 206 -19.43 -11.97 11.30
C TYR A 206 -20.08 -12.16 9.91
N PHE A 207 -19.28 -12.39 8.87
CA PHE A 207 -19.74 -12.59 7.49
C PHE A 207 -19.55 -14.03 6.98
N SER A 208 -19.47 -15.02 7.88
CA SER A 208 -19.17 -16.41 7.52
C SER A 208 -20.29 -17.12 6.76
N ASP A 209 -21.51 -16.59 6.83
CA ASP A 209 -22.72 -17.06 6.16
C ASP A 209 -22.83 -16.62 4.69
N LEU A 210 -22.04 -15.62 4.27
CA LEU A 210 -22.11 -15.08 2.92
C LEU A 210 -21.41 -15.98 1.88
N PRO A 211 -21.84 -15.92 0.60
CA PRO A 211 -21.14 -16.60 -0.49
C PRO A 211 -19.66 -16.20 -0.54
N ASN A 212 -18.79 -17.19 -0.72
CA ASN A 212 -17.34 -17.01 -0.68
C ASN A 212 -16.70 -17.15 -2.05
N VAL A 213 -16.21 -16.03 -2.58
CA VAL A 213 -15.41 -15.99 -3.81
C VAL A 213 -13.92 -16.04 -3.41
N THR A 214 -13.48 -17.18 -2.88
CA THR A 214 -12.05 -17.41 -2.61
C THR A 214 -11.31 -17.85 -3.85
N GLY A 215 -10.21 -17.15 -4.15
CA GLY A 215 -9.21 -17.63 -5.08
C GLY A 215 -8.38 -18.74 -4.44
N MET A 216 -8.51 -19.97 -4.93
CA MET A 216 -7.64 -21.07 -4.52
C MET A 216 -6.36 -21.07 -5.37
N PRO A 217 -5.18 -21.32 -4.76
CA PRO A 217 -3.94 -21.51 -5.50
C PRO A 217 -4.10 -22.56 -6.61
N SER A 218 -3.83 -22.20 -7.86
CA SER A 218 -3.87 -23.17 -8.97
C SER A 218 -2.88 -22.84 -10.09
N LEU A 219 -2.34 -23.88 -10.73
CA LEU A 219 -1.47 -23.71 -11.91
C LEU A 219 -2.23 -23.07 -13.09
N HIS A 220 -3.53 -23.35 -13.21
CA HIS A 220 -4.38 -22.71 -14.19
C HIS A 220 -4.41 -21.18 -13.99
N GLN A 221 -4.55 -20.71 -12.75
CA GLN A 221 -4.53 -19.29 -12.43
C GLN A 221 -3.18 -18.65 -12.76
N VAL A 222 -2.07 -19.31 -12.42
CA VAL A 222 -0.72 -18.86 -12.79
C VAL A 222 -0.61 -18.67 -14.29
N TRP A 223 -1.01 -19.68 -15.07
CA TRP A 223 -0.92 -19.64 -16.52
C TRP A 223 -1.84 -18.60 -17.16
N SER A 224 -3.07 -18.47 -16.65
CA SER A 224 -4.02 -17.44 -17.04
C SER A 224 -3.48 -16.03 -16.79
N ASN A 225 -2.79 -15.84 -15.65
CA ASN A 225 -2.15 -14.57 -15.32
C ASN A 225 -0.97 -14.23 -16.25
N LEU A 226 -0.09 -15.20 -16.51
CA LEU A 226 1.10 -14.98 -17.35
C LEU A 226 0.75 -14.77 -18.83
N ARG A 227 -0.30 -15.44 -19.33
CA ARG A 227 -0.77 -15.28 -20.70
C ARG A 227 -1.51 -13.96 -20.97
N ASN A 228 -1.95 -13.26 -19.93
CA ASN A 228 -2.67 -12.00 -20.09
C ASN A 228 -1.68 -10.81 -20.07
N PRO A 229 -1.40 -10.17 -21.22
CA PRO A 229 -0.40 -9.11 -21.30
C PRO A 229 -0.77 -7.89 -20.47
N LEU A 230 -2.06 -7.59 -20.28
CA LEU A 230 -2.52 -6.45 -19.47
C LEU A 230 -2.25 -6.67 -17.98
N ARG A 231 -2.41 -7.90 -17.49
CA ARG A 231 -2.08 -8.25 -16.09
C ARG A 231 -0.57 -8.14 -15.86
N CYS A 232 0.23 -8.65 -16.79
CA CYS A 232 1.69 -8.53 -16.75
C CYS A 232 2.13 -7.07 -16.79
N ALA A 233 1.59 -6.30 -17.73
CA ALA A 233 1.87 -4.87 -17.85
C ALA A 233 1.49 -4.10 -16.58
N SER A 234 0.36 -4.41 -15.94
CA SER A 234 -0.05 -3.77 -14.69
C SER A 234 0.97 -3.96 -13.57
N VAL A 235 1.50 -5.18 -13.41
CA VAL A 235 2.56 -5.47 -12.42
C VAL A 235 3.87 -4.80 -12.82
N LEU A 236 4.29 -4.95 -14.08
CA LEU A 236 5.54 -4.37 -14.60
C LEU A 236 5.54 -2.85 -14.51
N LEU A 237 4.44 -2.16 -14.80
CA LEU A 237 4.34 -0.71 -14.67
C LEU A 237 4.30 -0.26 -13.21
N THR A 238 3.90 -1.14 -12.29
CA THR A 238 3.90 -0.86 -10.85
C THR A 238 5.28 -1.02 -10.23
N VAL A 239 5.96 -2.16 -10.43
CA VAL A 239 7.27 -2.41 -9.81
C VAL A 239 8.45 -2.05 -10.71
N GLY A 240 8.24 -1.88 -12.01
CA GLY A 240 9.28 -1.67 -13.02
C GLY A 240 10.09 -0.41 -12.77
N PRO A 241 9.49 0.79 -12.69
CA PRO A 241 10.26 2.01 -12.48
C PRO A 241 11.15 1.99 -11.21
N PRO A 242 10.64 1.68 -10.00
CA PRO A 242 11.52 1.58 -8.84
C PRO A 242 12.44 0.35 -8.88
N GLY A 243 12.00 -0.77 -9.45
CA GLY A 243 12.79 -2.00 -9.57
C GLY A 243 13.99 -1.85 -10.50
N LEU A 244 13.81 -1.22 -11.67
CA LEU A 244 14.88 -0.90 -12.61
C LEU A 244 15.90 0.05 -11.98
N LEU A 245 15.43 1.06 -11.26
CA LEU A 245 16.30 2.00 -10.55
C LEU A 245 17.12 1.29 -9.45
N LEU A 246 16.49 0.39 -8.69
CA LEU A 246 17.14 -0.45 -7.69
C LEU A 246 18.21 -1.36 -8.32
N VAL A 247 17.88 -2.08 -9.39
CA VAL A 247 18.80 -3.00 -10.08
C VAL A 247 19.97 -2.25 -10.72
N ALA A 248 19.72 -1.15 -11.41
CA ALA A 248 20.78 -0.33 -12.02
C ALA A 248 21.73 0.22 -10.94
N GLY A 249 21.17 0.72 -9.84
CA GLY A 249 21.93 1.21 -8.70
C GLY A 249 22.78 0.13 -8.02
N TRP A 250 22.19 -1.04 -7.79
CA TRP A 250 22.88 -2.19 -7.21
C TRP A 250 23.99 -2.71 -8.12
N ARG A 251 23.80 -2.75 -9.44
CA ARG A 251 24.87 -3.14 -10.38
C ARG A 251 26.08 -2.21 -10.32
N GLN A 252 25.88 -0.93 -10.05
CA GLN A 252 26.97 0.05 -9.98
C GLN A 252 27.72 0.05 -8.64
N ARG A 253 27.01 -0.14 -7.51
CA ARG A 253 27.57 0.09 -6.17
C ARG A 253 27.48 -1.13 -5.24
N GLY A 254 26.78 -2.18 -5.64
CA GLY A 254 26.54 -3.38 -4.84
C GLY A 254 25.98 -3.04 -3.46
N ARG A 255 26.47 -3.75 -2.43
CA ARG A 255 26.09 -3.55 -1.03
C ARG A 255 26.44 -2.17 -0.48
N ALA A 256 27.48 -1.51 -1.03
CA ALA A 256 27.89 -0.19 -0.56
C ALA A 256 26.81 0.88 -0.80
N ALA A 257 25.88 0.64 -1.75
CA ALA A 257 24.77 1.54 -2.02
C ALA A 257 23.88 1.79 -0.78
N PHE A 258 23.74 0.79 0.10
CA PHE A 258 22.89 0.85 1.29
C PHE A 258 23.64 1.22 2.57
N ALA A 259 24.95 1.46 2.51
CA ALA A 259 25.75 1.82 3.68
C ALA A 259 25.32 3.15 4.34
N VAL A 260 24.59 3.98 3.61
CA VAL A 260 24.03 5.25 4.11
C VAL A 260 22.81 5.08 5.01
N LEU A 261 22.16 3.91 4.98
CA LEU A 261 21.00 3.61 5.82
C LEU A 261 21.47 2.94 7.10
N PRO A 262 21.00 3.37 8.29
CA PRO A 262 21.28 2.62 9.49
C PRO A 262 20.61 1.24 9.41
N ARG A 263 21.23 0.24 10.07
CA ARG A 263 20.84 -1.18 9.95
C ARG A 263 19.37 -1.42 10.27
N ARG A 264 18.82 -0.63 11.19
CA ARG A 264 17.43 -0.71 11.64
C ARG A 264 16.48 -0.37 10.50
N GLU A 265 16.68 0.78 9.86
CA GLU A 265 15.89 1.26 8.73
C GLU A 265 16.01 0.31 7.54
N LEU A 266 17.24 -0.19 7.27
CA LEU A 266 17.46 -1.19 6.23
C LEU A 266 16.67 -2.49 6.52
N GLY A 267 16.65 -2.95 7.76
CA GLY A 267 15.87 -4.12 8.19
C GLY A 267 14.37 -3.94 7.96
N LEU A 268 13.82 -2.76 8.29
CA LEU A 268 12.40 -2.47 8.02
C LEU A 268 12.11 -2.44 6.51
N LEU A 269 12.94 -1.75 5.72
CA LEU A 269 12.76 -1.66 4.28
C LEU A 269 12.87 -3.02 3.59
N ALA A 270 13.79 -3.86 4.05
CA ALA A 270 13.92 -5.25 3.60
C ALA A 270 12.66 -6.07 3.97
N ALA A 271 12.16 -5.97 5.20
CA ALA A 271 10.95 -6.66 5.63
C ALA A 271 9.72 -6.25 4.82
N LEU A 272 9.49 -4.93 4.64
CA LEU A 272 8.40 -4.39 3.83
C LEU A 272 8.48 -4.89 2.38
N THR A 273 9.67 -4.85 1.79
CA THR A 273 9.86 -5.27 0.39
C THR A 273 9.67 -6.77 0.23
N ALA A 274 10.26 -7.58 1.13
CA ALA A 274 10.17 -9.03 1.07
C ALA A 274 8.73 -9.53 1.26
N VAL A 275 8.02 -9.05 2.28
CA VAL A 275 6.62 -9.43 2.52
C VAL A 275 5.72 -8.94 1.39
N GLY A 276 5.94 -7.72 0.88
CA GLY A 276 5.20 -7.21 -0.28
C GLY A 276 5.42 -8.04 -1.54
N VAL A 277 6.65 -8.50 -1.80
CA VAL A 277 6.96 -9.40 -2.93
C VAL A 277 6.30 -10.76 -2.73
N LEU A 278 6.39 -11.36 -1.55
CA LEU A 278 5.73 -12.63 -1.25
C LEU A 278 4.21 -12.55 -1.44
N PHE A 279 3.59 -11.45 -0.98
CA PHE A 279 2.17 -11.23 -1.20
C PHE A 279 1.83 -11.01 -2.69
N GLY A 280 2.69 -10.30 -3.42
CA GLY A 280 2.60 -10.18 -4.88
C GLY A 280 2.65 -11.55 -5.57
N LEU A 281 3.60 -12.41 -5.21
CA LEU A 281 3.72 -13.77 -5.74
C LEU A 281 2.49 -14.62 -5.40
N TYR A 282 2.01 -14.54 -4.16
CA TYR A 282 0.78 -15.20 -3.75
C TYR A 282 -0.42 -14.76 -4.63
N SER A 283 -0.51 -13.48 -4.97
CA SER A 283 -1.57 -12.99 -5.87
C SER A 283 -1.49 -13.59 -7.28
N VAL A 284 -0.30 -13.95 -7.77
CA VAL A 284 -0.15 -14.63 -9.07
C VAL A 284 -0.72 -16.04 -9.05
N VAL A 285 -0.60 -16.72 -7.91
CA VAL A 285 -1.02 -18.13 -7.78
C VAL A 285 -2.49 -18.24 -7.40
N ALA A 286 -2.99 -17.35 -6.54
CA ALA A 286 -4.32 -17.45 -5.96
C ALA A 286 -5.37 -16.52 -6.58
N PHE A 287 -4.97 -15.38 -7.17
CA PHE A 287 -5.90 -14.34 -7.62
C PHE A 287 -5.60 -13.84 -9.04
N VAL A 288 -6.43 -12.91 -9.53
CA VAL A 288 -6.13 -12.18 -10.77
C VAL A 288 -4.94 -11.27 -10.52
N MET A 289 -3.83 -11.53 -11.22
CA MET A 289 -2.61 -10.73 -11.09
C MET A 289 -2.88 -9.26 -11.46
N SER A 290 -2.48 -8.35 -10.59
CA SER A 290 -2.70 -6.90 -10.74
C SER A 290 -1.64 -6.11 -9.99
N GLY A 291 -1.28 -4.95 -10.54
CA GLY A 291 -0.38 -3.98 -9.90
C GLY A 291 -0.81 -3.60 -8.47
N ARG A 292 -2.12 -3.70 -8.16
CA ARG A 292 -2.64 -3.34 -6.83
C ARG A 292 -2.08 -4.19 -5.68
N TYR A 293 -1.72 -5.45 -5.95
CA TYR A 293 -1.18 -6.35 -4.94
C TYR A 293 0.31 -6.11 -4.68
N VAL A 294 1.05 -5.65 -5.70
CA VAL A 294 2.47 -5.28 -5.56
C VAL A 294 2.68 -3.84 -5.15
N TRP A 295 1.64 -2.99 -5.17
CA TRP A 295 1.68 -1.62 -4.64
C TRP A 295 2.10 -1.59 -3.15
N LEU A 296 1.80 -2.66 -2.41
CA LEU A 296 2.24 -2.88 -1.02
C LEU A 296 3.76 -2.85 -0.83
N THR A 297 4.54 -3.06 -1.90
CA THR A 297 6.00 -3.02 -1.83
C THR A 297 6.53 -1.59 -1.73
N TYR A 298 5.77 -0.57 -2.14
CA TYR A 298 6.25 0.81 -2.26
C TYR A 298 6.88 1.40 -0.99
N PRO A 299 6.33 1.17 0.22
CA PRO A 299 6.94 1.65 1.46
C PRO A 299 8.38 1.15 1.69
N GLY A 300 8.72 -0.03 1.15
CA GLY A 300 10.08 -0.59 1.20
C GLY A 300 10.89 -0.34 -0.08
N LEU A 301 10.28 -0.61 -1.23
CA LEU A 301 10.93 -0.65 -2.54
C LEU A 301 11.37 0.74 -3.02
N ILE A 302 10.55 1.78 -2.85
CA ILE A 302 10.89 3.14 -3.33
C ILE A 302 12.10 3.71 -2.57
N PRO A 303 12.16 3.69 -1.22
CA PRO A 303 13.35 4.15 -0.51
C PRO A 303 14.61 3.39 -0.91
N LEU A 304 14.54 2.06 -1.04
CA LEU A 304 15.67 1.23 -1.48
C LEU A 304 16.12 1.61 -2.89
N ALA A 305 15.16 1.77 -3.83
CA ALA A 305 15.44 2.17 -5.20
C ALA A 305 16.12 3.54 -5.27
N VAL A 306 15.64 4.52 -4.51
CA VAL A 306 16.21 5.88 -4.48
C VAL A 306 17.63 5.85 -3.90
N VAL A 307 17.84 5.16 -2.78
CA VAL A 307 19.17 5.04 -2.16
C VAL A 307 20.15 4.33 -3.08
N ALA A 308 19.74 3.23 -3.69
CA ALA A 308 20.57 2.46 -4.62
C ALA A 308 20.82 3.19 -5.94
N GLY A 309 19.84 3.93 -6.44
CA GLY A 309 19.88 4.53 -7.78
C GLY A 309 20.37 5.98 -7.85
N ARG A 310 20.64 6.65 -6.71
CA ARG A 310 20.90 8.11 -6.65
C ARG A 310 21.92 8.66 -7.64
N ASP A 311 22.94 7.86 -7.98
CA ASP A 311 24.06 8.29 -8.84
C ASP A 311 23.86 7.94 -10.32
N THR A 312 22.82 7.17 -10.66
CA THR A 312 22.50 6.75 -12.03
C THR A 312 22.07 7.93 -12.89
N PHE A 313 22.35 7.86 -14.20
CA PHE A 313 21.94 8.91 -15.16
C PHE A 313 20.44 9.18 -15.12
N VAL A 314 19.63 8.13 -15.05
CA VAL A 314 18.16 8.22 -14.97
C VAL A 314 17.73 8.95 -13.70
N ALA A 315 18.30 8.61 -12.53
CA ALA A 315 17.97 9.30 -11.28
C ALA A 315 18.29 10.78 -11.32
N ARG A 316 19.44 11.19 -11.90
CA ARG A 316 19.82 12.60 -12.01
C ARG A 316 18.80 13.39 -12.82
N ARG A 317 18.37 12.87 -13.98
CA ARG A 317 17.35 13.51 -14.83
C ARG A 317 16.00 13.62 -14.11
N LEU A 318 15.55 12.54 -13.48
CA LEU A 318 14.29 12.52 -12.73
C LEU A 318 14.33 13.43 -11.49
N THR A 319 15.48 13.55 -10.84
CA THR A 319 15.66 14.42 -9.66
C THR A 319 15.49 15.89 -10.05
N THR A 320 16.00 16.32 -11.20
CA THR A 320 15.78 17.69 -11.70
C THR A 320 14.29 17.96 -11.88
N ALA A 321 13.56 17.08 -12.56
CA ALA A 321 12.12 17.21 -12.74
C ALA A 321 11.37 17.21 -11.40
N ALA A 322 11.75 16.33 -10.47
CA ALA A 322 11.16 16.24 -9.14
C ALA A 322 11.37 17.52 -8.32
N ASN A 323 12.56 18.13 -8.38
CA ASN A 323 12.84 19.40 -7.70
C ASN A 323 12.06 20.57 -8.30
N THR A 324 11.81 20.56 -9.62
CA THR A 324 10.93 21.55 -10.26
C THR A 324 9.48 21.42 -9.76
N LEU A 325 8.98 20.20 -9.54
CA LEU A 325 7.60 19.99 -9.07
C LEU A 325 7.46 20.28 -7.57
N PHE A 326 8.29 19.63 -6.74
CA PHE A 326 8.15 19.65 -5.27
C PHE A 326 8.97 20.76 -4.59
N GLY A 327 9.80 21.49 -5.34
CA GLY A 327 10.70 22.52 -4.85
C GLY A 327 12.03 21.97 -4.32
N PRO A 328 13.13 22.74 -4.44
CA PRO A 328 14.48 22.32 -4.02
C PRO A 328 14.57 22.14 -2.51
#